data_AF-A0A0Q5DD59-F1
#
_entry.id   AF-A0A0Q5DD59-F1
#
_cell.length_a   1.000
_cell.length_b   1.000
_cell.length_c   1.000
_cell.angle_alpha   90.00
_cell.angle_beta   90.00
_cell.angle_gamma   90.00
#
_symmetry.space_group_name_H-M   'P 1'
#
loop_
_entity.id
_entity.type
_entity.pdbx_description
1 polymer ?
#
loop_
_entity_poly.entity_id
_entity_poly.type
_entity_poly.pdbx_seq_one_letter_code
_entity_poly.pdbx_strand_id
1 'polypeptide(L)' 'MREKKLREIEHMAATIRELAQPGMSPKQLIDAVRGRHPDATKKEVARAAFMSVIHSAEHDPKYTLELHDLAMETRDS' A
#
# COMPACT_ATOMS: atom_id res chain seq x y z
N MET A 1 16.00 -15.15 -1.77
CA MET A 1 15.42 -14.13 -2.69
C MET A 1 13.95 -13.82 -2.37
N ARG A 2 13.07 -14.82 -2.27
CA ARG A 2 11.62 -14.61 -2.05
C ARG A 2 11.28 -13.96 -0.69
N GLU A 3 11.96 -14.36 0.38
CA GLU A 3 11.82 -13.78 1.72
C GLU A 3 12.25 -12.31 1.79
N LYS A 4 13.38 -11.96 1.17
CA LYS A 4 13.85 -10.56 1.12
C LYS A 4 12.78 -9.68 0.45
N LYS A 5 12.23 -10.16 -0.67
CA LYS A 5 11.18 -9.44 -1.39
C LYS A 5 9.88 -9.31 -0.59
N LEU A 6 9.52 -10.30 0.22
CA LEU A 6 8.39 -10.21 1.12
C LEU A 6 8.62 -9.16 2.21
N ARG A 7 9.80 -9.15 2.84
CA ARG A 7 10.17 -8.14 3.84
C ARG A 7 10.13 -6.71 3.30
N GLU A 8 10.56 -6.48 2.06
CA GLU A 8 10.43 -5.17 1.41
C GLU A 8 8.95 -4.75 1.24
N ILE A 9 8.07 -5.69 0.84
CA ILE A 9 6.64 -5.42 0.71
C ILE A 9 6.00 -5.12 2.08
N GLU A 10 6.46 -5.77 3.16
CA GLU A 10 6.05 -5.48 4.55
C GLU A 10 6.47 -4.09 5.01
N HIS A 11 7.73 -3.71 4.74
CA HIS A 11 8.23 -2.38 5.02
C HIS A 11 7.46 -1.29 4.26
N MET A 12 7.15 -1.55 2.99
CA MET A 12 6.31 -0.68 2.18
C MET A 12 4.88 -0.59 2.73
N ALA A 13 4.31 -1.68 3.23
CA ALA A 13 2.96 -1.67 3.81
C ALA A 13 2.90 -0.82 5.09
N ALA A 14 3.91 -0.92 5.95
CA ALA A 14 4.04 -0.02 7.10
C ALA A 14 4.14 1.45 6.67
N THR A 15 4.96 1.72 5.65
CA THR A 15 5.09 3.06 5.06
C THR A 15 3.77 3.59 4.50
N ILE A 16 2.98 2.74 3.85
CA ILE A 16 1.67 3.10 3.30
C ILE A 16 0.70 3.48 4.42
N ARG A 17 0.68 2.79 5.56
CA ARG A 17 -0.17 3.16 6.71
C ARG A 17 0.13 4.54 7.26
N GLU A 18 1.40 4.94 7.24
CA GLU A 18 1.83 6.26 7.71
C GLU A 18 1.49 7.38 6.71
N LEU A 19 1.53 7.08 5.41
CA LEU A 19 1.39 8.07 4.35
C LEU A 19 -0.04 8.20 3.81
N ALA A 20 -0.83 7.13 3.87
CA ALA A 20 -2.19 7.11 3.33
C ALA A 20 -3.10 8.05 4.14
N GLN A 21 -3.79 8.94 3.43
CA GLN A 21 -4.76 9.87 3.99
C GLN A 21 -6.10 9.75 3.24
N PRO A 22 -7.24 9.99 3.88
CA PRO A 22 -8.53 10.01 3.21
C PRO A 22 -8.53 11.00 2.03
N GLY A 23 -9.00 10.56 0.86
CA GLY A 23 -9.04 11.38 -0.37
C GLY A 23 -7.72 11.45 -1.16
N MET A 24 -6.69 10.71 -0.76
CA MET A 24 -5.45 10.60 -1.53
C MET A 24 -5.65 9.75 -2.79
N SER A 25 -5.20 10.24 -3.95
CA SER A 25 -5.26 9.46 -5.20
C SER A 25 -4.20 8.34 -5.24
N PRO A 26 -4.43 7.25 -6.02
CA PRO A 26 -3.45 6.20 -6.24
C PRO A 26 -2.06 6.71 -6.65
N LYS A 27 -2.03 7.72 -7.52
CA LYS A 27 -0.78 8.32 -8.01
C LYS A 27 -0.02 9.03 -6.89
N GLN A 28 -0.72 9.81 -6.07
CA GLN A 28 -0.11 10.51 -4.94
C GLN A 28 0.47 9.52 -3.92
N LEU A 29 -0.23 8.41 -3.65
CA LEU A 29 0.29 7.37 -2.77
C LEU A 29 1.55 6.73 -3.35
N ILE A 30 1.54 6.36 -4.64
CA ILE A 30 2.71 5.76 -5.31
C ILE A 30 3.92 6.70 -5.26
N ASP A 31 3.72 7.98 -5.57
CA ASP A 31 4.80 8.97 -5.57
C ASP A 31 5.34 9.19 -4.13
N ALA A 32 4.47 9.23 -3.13
CA ALA A 32 4.86 9.35 -1.73
C ALA A 32 5.65 8.12 -1.24
N VAL A 33 5.22 6.91 -1.58
CA VAL A 33 5.92 5.67 -1.24
C VAL A 33 7.28 5.62 -1.92
N ARG A 34 7.37 6.02 -3.20
CA ARG A 34 8.65 6.08 -3.94
C ARG A 34 9.63 7.10 -3.37
N GLY A 35 9.14 8.15 -2.71
CA GLY A 35 9.99 9.06 -1.95
C GLY A 35 10.79 8.36 -0.85
N ARG A 36 10.27 7.26 -0.28
CA ARG A 36 10.97 6.45 0.75
C ARG A 36 11.51 5.13 0.21
N HIS A 37 10.95 4.61 -0.89
CA HIS A 37 11.31 3.36 -1.54
C HIS A 37 11.55 3.60 -3.04
N PRO A 38 12.71 4.17 -3.44
CA PRO A 38 12.93 4.64 -4.82
C PRO A 38 12.80 3.54 -5.88
N ASP A 39 13.17 2.31 -5.52
CA ASP A 39 13.13 1.15 -6.42
C ASP A 39 11.75 0.47 -6.48
N ALA A 40 10.77 0.96 -5.72
CA ALA A 40 9.45 0.34 -5.65
C ALA A 40 8.72 0.42 -6.99
N THR A 41 8.39 -0.74 -7.53
CA THR A 41 7.54 -0.84 -8.71
C THR A 41 6.07 -0.58 -8.33
N LYS A 42 5.26 -0.08 -9.26
CA LYS A 42 3.81 0.12 -9.03
C LYS A 42 3.13 -1.16 -8.50
N LYS A 43 3.54 -2.33 -9.01
CA LYS A 43 3.00 -3.63 -8.58
C LYS A 43 3.36 -3.98 -7.14
N GLU A 44 4.55 -3.60 -6.68
CA GLU A 44 4.94 -3.81 -5.27
C GLU A 44 4.17 -2.86 -4.37
N VAL A 45 3.99 -1.59 -4.76
CA VAL A 45 3.21 -0.61 -4.00
C VAL A 45 1.76 -1.06 -3.86
N ALA A 46 1.14 -1.52 -4.96
CA ALA A 46 -0.22 -2.06 -4.93
C ALA A 46 -0.34 -3.28 -3.99
N ARG A 47 0.61 -4.23 -4.04
CA ARG A 47 0.62 -5.39 -3.12
C ARG A 47 0.77 -4.96 -1.66
N ALA A 48 1.64 -4.00 -1.38
CA ALA A 48 1.84 -3.48 -0.05
C ALA A 48 0.60 -2.74 0.47
N ALA A 49 -0.11 -2.00 -0.40
CA ALA A 49 -1.39 -1.37 -0.08
C ALA A 49 -2.45 -2.42 0.28
N PHE A 50 -2.63 -3.46 -0.53
CA PHE A 50 -3.53 -4.57 -0.23
C PHE A 50 -3.19 -5.25 1.11
N MET A 51 -1.90 -5.49 1.35
CA MET A 51 -1.46 -6.10 2.62
C MET A 51 -1.76 -5.19 3.81
N SER A 52 -1.63 -3.86 3.63
CA SER A 52 -2.06 -2.88 4.63
C SER A 52 -3.57 -2.97 4.91
N VAL A 53 -4.42 -3.11 3.88
CA VAL A 53 -5.87 -3.32 4.04
C VAL A 53 -6.15 -4.51 4.95
N ILE A 54 -5.55 -5.65 4.63
CA ILE A 54 -5.80 -6.95 5.28
C ILE A 54 -5.42 -6.85 6.76
N HIS A 55 -4.25 -6.30 7.06
CA HIS A 55 -3.83 -6.08 8.44
C HIS A 55 -4.67 -5.04 9.19
N SER A 56 -5.14 -3.99 8.50
CA SER A 56 -6.06 -3.03 9.10
C SER A 56 -7.44 -3.64 9.37
N ALA A 57 -7.91 -4.58 8.54
CA ALA A 57 -9.16 -5.30 8.74
C ALA A 57 -9.19 -6.20 9.97
N GLU A 58 -8.02 -6.65 10.42
CA GLU A 58 -7.87 -7.36 11.69
C GLU A 58 -8.04 -6.41 12.90
N HIS A 59 -8.05 -5.08 12.71
CA HIS A 59 -8.00 -4.08 13.78
C HIS A 59 -9.10 -2.99 13.73
N ASP A 60 -9.61 -2.58 12.56
CA ASP A 60 -10.69 -1.58 12.39
C ASP A 60 -11.39 -1.68 11.00
N PRO A 61 -12.70 -2.00 10.94
CA PRO A 61 -13.46 -2.14 9.68
C PRO A 61 -13.50 -0.89 8.79
N LYS A 62 -13.39 0.32 9.37
CA LYS A 62 -13.54 1.56 8.61
C LYS A 62 -12.30 1.86 7.76
N TYR A 63 -11.12 1.52 8.28
CA TYR A 63 -9.84 1.64 7.57
C TYR A 63 -9.70 0.61 6.43
N THR A 64 -10.40 -0.52 6.54
CA THR A 64 -10.41 -1.58 5.52
C THR A 64 -11.06 -1.13 4.21
N LEU A 65 -12.19 -0.40 4.28
CA LEU A 65 -12.93 0.04 3.10
C LEU A 65 -12.11 1.02 2.25
N GLU A 66 -11.52 2.04 2.89
CA GLU A 66 -10.77 3.07 2.18
C GLU A 66 -9.52 2.52 1.47
N LEU A 67 -8.82 1.59 2.12
CA LEU A 67 -7.66 0.94 1.53
C LEU A 67 -8.05 -0.08 0.44
N HIS A 68 -9.21 -0.74 0.57
CA HIS A 68 -9.70 -1.72 -0.41
C HIS A 68 -9.97 -1.06 -1.76
N ASP A 69 -10.65 0.08 -1.75
CA ASP A 69 -11.02 0.81 -2.96
C ASP A 69 -9.78 1.31 -3.70
N LEU A 70 -8.81 1.85 -2.96
CA LEU A 70 -7.52 2.29 -3.49
C LEU A 70 -6.74 1.15 -4.18
N ALA A 71 -6.82 -0.05 -3.60
CA ALA A 71 -6.12 -1.20 -4.10
C ALA A 71 -6.78 -1.79 -5.36
N MET A 72 -8.11 -1.74 -5.44
CA MET A 72 -8.88 -2.13 -6.63
C MET A 72 -8.61 -1.18 -7.82
N GLU A 73 -8.64 0.13 -7.60
CA GLU A 73 -8.36 1.12 -8.65
C GLU A 73 -6.95 1.01 -9.23
N THR A 74 -5.96 0.70 -8.37
CA THR A 74 -4.57 0.55 -8.79
C THR A 74 -4.32 -0.75 -9.57
N ARG A 75 -5.16 -1.78 -9.40
CA ARG A 75 -4.99 -3.09 -10.06
C ARG A 75 -5.35 -3.03 -11.56
N ASP A 76 -6.38 -2.27 -11.89
CA ASP A 76 -6.97 -2.23 -13.22
C ASP A 76 -6.42 -1.06 -14.08
N SER A 77 -5.34 -0.41 -13.60
CA SER A 77 -4.64 0.74 -14.23
C SER A 77 -3.23 0.43 -14.73
#